data_AF-A0A7C7J2X6-F1
#
_entry.id   AF-A0A7C7J2X6-F1
#
_cell.length_a   1.000
_cell.length_b   1.000
_cell.length_c   1.000
_cell.angle_alpha   90.00
_cell.angle_beta   90.00
_cell.angle_gamma   90.00
#
_symmetry.space_group_name_H-M   'P 1'
#
loop_
_entity.id
_entity.type
_entity.pdbx_description
1 polymer ?
#
loop_
_entity_poly.entity_id
_entity_poly.type
_entity_poly.pdbx_seq_one_letter_code
_entity_poly.pdbx_strand_id
1 'polypeptide(L)'
;MFSTHENDHRFIVEGHITDSDGIGIPNAKVFVRAEVLDTGVTAFSDQAGFYSALLHLHSEDAGTSITVTAFGATEHIAAEFDPADKTTARTGMVNIVHTIPVVQNTSVGSDTSVYLTWGIVALAVGVSFGVFTRKWARRRKAQSAK
;
A
#
# COMPACT_ATOMS: atom_id res chain seq x y z
N MET A 1 -39.62 -23.98 -15.40
CA MET A 1 -38.44 -23.62 -14.59
C MET A 1 -37.76 -22.46 -15.27
N PHE A 2 -37.93 -21.24 -14.76
CA PHE A 2 -37.13 -20.09 -15.21
C PHE A 2 -35.96 -20.00 -14.24
N SER A 3 -34.78 -20.46 -14.63
CA SER A 3 -33.55 -19.99 -13.97
C SER A 3 -33.43 -18.52 -14.34
N THR A 4 -33.93 -17.63 -13.47
CA THR A 4 -33.63 -16.21 -13.52
C THR A 4 -32.13 -16.07 -13.34
N HIS A 5 -31.46 -15.89 -14.48
CA HIS A 5 -30.07 -15.55 -14.65
C HIS A 5 -29.66 -14.57 -13.56
N GLU A 6 -28.89 -15.07 -12.59
CA GLU A 6 -28.15 -14.28 -11.63
C GLU A 6 -27.44 -13.18 -12.43
N ASN A 7 -27.80 -11.92 -12.18
CA ASN A 7 -27.16 -10.78 -12.82
C ASN A 7 -25.65 -11.01 -12.71
N ASP A 8 -24.93 -10.96 -13.83
CA ASP A 8 -23.49 -11.19 -13.81
C ASP A 8 -22.85 -10.05 -13.01
N HIS A 9 -22.59 -10.29 -11.71
CA HIS A 9 -21.96 -9.34 -10.81
C HIS A 9 -20.43 -9.30 -11.00
N ARG A 10 -19.91 -9.95 -12.04
CA ARG A 10 -18.47 -10.00 -12.28
C ARG A 10 -18.07 -8.83 -13.16
N PHE A 11 -17.07 -8.09 -12.72
CA PHE A 11 -16.35 -7.11 -13.53
C PHE A 11 -14.89 -7.54 -13.61
N ILE A 12 -14.36 -7.74 -14.80
CA ILE A 12 -12.99 -8.23 -15.00
C ILE A 12 -12.08 -7.06 -15.38
N VAL A 13 -11.06 -6.81 -14.56
CA VAL A 13 -10.00 -5.86 -14.88
C VAL A 13 -8.82 -6.63 -15.46
N GLU A 14 -8.43 -6.30 -16.68
CA GLU A 14 -7.37 -6.99 -17.42
C GLU A 14 -6.33 -6.00 -17.94
N GLY A 15 -5.16 -6.51 -18.30
CA GLY A 15 -4.15 -5.72 -18.99
C GLY A 15 -2.77 -6.33 -18.90
N HIS A 16 -1.78 -5.56 -19.34
CA HIS A 16 -0.38 -5.96 -19.32
C HIS A 16 0.46 -5.09 -18.38
N ILE A 17 1.39 -5.74 -17.68
CA ILE A 17 2.49 -5.10 -17.00
C ILE A 17 3.72 -5.25 -17.90
N THR A 18 4.24 -4.15 -18.42
CA THR A 18 5.42 -4.15 -19.30
C THR A 18 6.54 -3.30 -18.72
N ASP A 19 7.77 -3.55 -19.14
CA ASP A 19 8.88 -2.60 -18.96
C ASP A 19 8.80 -1.45 -19.98
N SER A 20 9.81 -0.58 -19.96
CA SER A 20 9.93 0.55 -20.91
C SER A 20 10.12 0.15 -22.36
N ASP A 21 10.55 -1.09 -22.63
CA ASP A 21 10.76 -1.64 -23.97
C ASP A 21 9.50 -2.37 -24.49
N GLY A 22 8.44 -2.41 -23.67
CA GLY A 22 7.18 -3.10 -23.99
C GLY A 22 7.24 -4.61 -23.74
N ILE A 23 8.29 -5.11 -23.07
CA ILE A 23 8.41 -6.53 -22.73
C ILE A 23 7.56 -6.80 -21.48
N GLY A 24 6.73 -7.84 -21.55
CA GLY A 24 5.89 -8.26 -20.44
C GLY A 24 6.70 -8.68 -19.22
N ILE A 25 6.35 -8.16 -18.05
CA ILE A 25 6.99 -8.49 -16.78
C ILE A 25 6.20 -9.62 -16.11
N PRO A 26 6.79 -10.81 -15.92
CA PRO A 26 6.08 -11.94 -15.33
C PRO A 26 6.01 -11.90 -13.81
N ASN A 27 4.99 -12.57 -13.24
CA ASN A 27 4.74 -12.67 -11.80
C ASN A 27 4.69 -11.31 -11.08
N ALA A 28 4.36 -10.24 -11.79
CA ALA A 28 4.18 -8.92 -11.22
C ALA A 28 2.90 -8.91 -10.38
N LYS A 29 3.00 -8.44 -9.14
CA LYS A 29 1.85 -8.29 -8.25
C LYS A 29 1.02 -7.07 -8.67
N VAL A 30 -0.26 -7.29 -8.94
CA VAL A 30 -1.24 -6.26 -9.26
C VAL A 30 -2.33 -6.26 -8.19
N PHE A 31 -2.61 -5.10 -7.59
CA PHE A 31 -3.70 -4.92 -6.66
C PHE A 31 -4.81 -4.10 -7.32
N VAL A 32 -6.04 -4.59 -7.29
CA VAL A 32 -7.20 -3.98 -7.94
C VAL A 32 -8.30 -3.80 -6.91
N ARG A 33 -8.87 -2.60 -6.80
CA ARG A 33 -9.96 -2.30 -5.85
C ARG A 33 -10.93 -1.28 -6.44
N ALA A 34 -12.23 -1.57 -6.37
CA ALA A 34 -13.27 -0.56 -6.58
C ALA A 34 -13.51 0.23 -5.29
N GLU A 35 -13.82 1.51 -5.40
CA GLU A 35 -14.08 2.39 -4.24
C GLU A 35 -15.27 1.93 -3.38
N VAL A 36 -16.28 1.32 -3.99
CA VAL A 36 -17.46 0.76 -3.32
C VAL A 36 -17.17 -0.51 -2.53
N LEU A 37 -15.98 -1.11 -2.70
CA LEU A 37 -15.58 -2.33 -2.00
C LEU A 37 -14.63 -2.02 -0.84
N ASP A 38 -14.86 -2.63 0.32
CA ASP A 38 -13.96 -2.51 1.48
C ASP A 38 -12.59 -3.17 1.23
N THR A 39 -12.56 -4.19 0.38
CA THR A 39 -11.36 -4.95 0.04
C THR A 39 -11.09 -4.94 -1.46
N GLY A 40 -9.85 -5.26 -1.84
CA GLY A 40 -9.44 -5.43 -3.22
C GLY A 40 -8.98 -6.86 -3.50
N VAL A 41 -8.69 -7.13 -4.78
CA VAL A 41 -8.20 -8.41 -5.28
C VAL A 41 -6.74 -8.25 -5.69
N THR A 42 -5.94 -9.27 -5.38
CA THR A 42 -4.56 -9.36 -5.88
C THR A 42 -4.50 -10.37 -7.02
N ALA A 43 -3.95 -9.95 -8.16
CA ALA A 43 -3.62 -10.80 -9.29
C ALA A 43 -2.09 -10.80 -9.51
N PHE A 44 -1.62 -11.78 -10.27
CA PHE A 44 -0.23 -11.84 -10.72
C PHE A 44 -0.20 -11.96 -12.23
N SER A 45 0.73 -11.25 -12.88
CA SER A 45 0.90 -11.37 -14.32
C SER A 45 1.51 -12.72 -14.72
N ASP A 46 1.15 -13.20 -15.90
CA ASP A 46 1.68 -14.42 -16.51
C ASP A 46 3.05 -14.19 -17.18
N GLN A 47 3.54 -15.18 -17.94
CA GLN A 47 4.83 -15.10 -18.62
C GLN A 47 4.92 -14.00 -19.68
N ALA A 48 3.79 -13.54 -20.22
CA ALA A 48 3.70 -12.44 -21.18
C ALA A 48 3.36 -11.10 -20.50
N GLY A 49 3.32 -11.05 -19.17
CA GLY A 49 2.96 -9.86 -18.41
C GLY A 49 1.45 -9.59 -18.35
N PHE A 50 0.61 -10.48 -18.86
CA PHE A 50 -0.85 -10.32 -18.82
C PHE A 50 -1.40 -10.66 -17.43
N TYR A 51 -2.33 -9.87 -16.92
CA TYR A 51 -3.06 -10.16 -15.69
C TYR A 51 -4.57 -10.02 -15.90
N SER A 52 -5.35 -10.73 -15.06
CA SER A 52 -6.81 -10.64 -15.01
C SER A 52 -7.27 -10.73 -13.55
N ALA A 53 -8.10 -9.78 -13.13
CA ALA A 53 -8.60 -9.65 -11.78
C ALA A 53 -10.13 -9.48 -11.78
N LEU A 54 -10.83 -10.39 -11.10
CA LEU A 54 -12.29 -10.37 -11.01
C LEU A 54 -12.76 -9.61 -9.78
N LEU A 55 -13.52 -8.54 -9.99
CA LEU A 55 -14.26 -7.82 -8.96
C LEU A 55 -15.72 -8.26 -8.96
N HIS A 56 -16.34 -8.21 -7.79
CA HIS A 56 -17.78 -8.42 -7.63
C HIS A 56 -18.46 -7.06 -7.54
N LEU A 57 -19.00 -6.56 -8.66
CA LEU A 57 -19.71 -5.29 -8.77
C LEU A 57 -21.17 -5.54 -9.15
N HIS A 58 -22.08 -4.93 -8.38
CA HIS A 58 -23.51 -4.97 -8.67
C HIS A 58 -23.86 -4.04 -9.82
N SER A 59 -25.09 -4.14 -10.32
CA SER A 59 -25.55 -3.34 -11.46
C SER A 59 -25.59 -1.83 -11.17
N GLU A 60 -25.89 -1.48 -9.93
CA GLU A 60 -25.89 -0.13 -9.37
C GLU A 60 -24.49 0.48 -9.23
N ASP A 61 -23.44 -0.34 -9.27
CA ASP A 61 -22.03 0.11 -9.15
C ASP A 61 -21.44 0.57 -10.49
N ALA A 62 -22.23 0.59 -11.56
CA ALA A 62 -21.78 1.09 -12.87
C ALA A 62 -21.24 2.52 -12.76
N GLY A 63 -20.06 2.74 -13.32
CA GLY A 63 -19.36 4.01 -13.28
C GLY A 63 -18.52 4.26 -12.01
N THR A 64 -18.52 3.36 -11.03
CA THR A 64 -17.67 3.48 -9.84
C THR A 64 -16.18 3.48 -10.20
N SER A 65 -15.36 4.20 -9.44
CA SER A 65 -13.91 4.24 -9.66
C SER A 65 -13.23 2.94 -9.22
N ILE A 66 -12.39 2.40 -10.08
CA ILE A 66 -11.50 1.26 -9.82
C ILE A 66 -10.06 1.77 -9.82
N THR A 67 -9.34 1.47 -8.75
CA THR A 67 -7.91 1.72 -8.59
C THR A 67 -7.12 0.44 -8.89
N VAL A 68 -6.09 0.56 -9.74
CA VAL A 68 -5.16 -0.50 -10.09
C VAL A 68 -3.76 -0.08 -9.68
N THR A 69 -3.06 -0.90 -8.90
CA THR A 69 -1.71 -0.60 -8.40
C THR A 69 -0.75 -1.74 -8.72
N ALA A 70 0.38 -1.41 -9.35
CA ALA A 70 1.48 -2.33 -9.58
C ALA A 70 2.81 -1.57 -9.56
N PHE A 71 3.86 -2.15 -8.95
CA PHE A 71 5.19 -1.51 -8.87
C PHE A 71 5.21 -0.06 -8.34
N GLY A 72 4.25 0.31 -7.50
CA GLY A 72 4.11 1.67 -6.97
C GLY A 72 3.46 2.68 -7.93
N ALA A 73 3.17 2.29 -9.17
CA ALA A 73 2.28 3.03 -10.05
C ALA A 73 0.82 2.76 -9.69
N THR A 74 -0.02 3.77 -9.82
CA THR A 74 -1.46 3.71 -9.54
C THR A 74 -2.21 4.33 -10.71
N GLU A 75 -3.14 3.58 -11.27
CA GLU A 75 -4.04 3.99 -12.34
C GLU A 75 -5.50 3.90 -11.88
N HIS A 76 -6.34 4.71 -12.50
CA HIS A 76 -7.77 4.75 -12.20
C HIS A 76 -8.60 4.58 -13.48
N ILE A 77 -9.59 3.71 -13.43
CA ILE A 77 -10.63 3.58 -14.46
C ILE A 77 -12.01 3.66 -13.83
N ALA A 78 -13.04 3.91 -14.64
CA ALA A 78 -14.42 3.71 -14.23
C ALA A 78 -14.86 2.29 -14.60
N ALA A 79 -15.73 1.69 -13.80
CA ALA A 79 -16.42 0.45 -14.11
C ALA A 79 -17.51 0.69 -15.18
N GLU A 80 -17.10 0.90 -16.43
CA GLU A 80 -18.03 1.20 -17.53
C GLU A 80 -18.69 -0.07 -18.05
N PHE A 81 -19.98 -0.22 -17.78
CA PHE A 81 -20.83 -1.27 -18.35
C PHE A 81 -22.30 -0.83 -18.35
N ASP A 82 -23.10 -1.38 -19.27
CA ASP A 82 -24.56 -1.20 -19.26
C ASP A 82 -25.19 -2.21 -18.29
N PRO A 83 -25.84 -1.77 -17.19
CA PRO A 83 -26.50 -2.67 -16.25
C PRO A 83 -27.65 -3.47 -16.86
N ALA A 84 -28.23 -3.01 -17.98
CA ALA A 84 -29.30 -3.69 -18.70
C ALA A 84 -28.77 -4.77 -19.66
N ASP A 85 -27.50 -4.70 -20.07
CA ASP A 85 -26.86 -5.73 -20.89
C ASP A 85 -26.45 -6.92 -20.02
N LYS A 86 -27.07 -8.08 -20.31
CA LYS A 86 -26.81 -9.36 -19.62
C LYS A 86 -26.02 -10.34 -20.46
N THR A 87 -25.58 -9.93 -21.65
CA THR A 87 -24.96 -10.79 -22.65
C THR A 87 -23.48 -10.51 -22.85
N THR A 88 -23.06 -9.25 -22.65
CA THR A 88 -21.66 -8.84 -22.76
C THR A 88 -20.96 -8.99 -21.41
N ALA A 89 -19.73 -9.52 -21.44
CA ALA A 89 -18.88 -9.54 -20.25
C ALA A 89 -18.49 -8.11 -19.87
N ARG A 90 -18.55 -7.79 -18.58
CA ARG A 90 -18.15 -6.47 -18.06
C ARG A 90 -16.65 -6.47 -17.85
N THR A 91 -15.92 -5.67 -18.62
CA THR A 91 -14.46 -5.63 -18.57
C THR A 91 -13.89 -4.22 -18.57
N GLY A 92 -12.72 -4.05 -17.97
CA GLY A 92 -11.94 -2.82 -17.99
C GLY A 92 -10.47 -3.13 -18.27
N MET A 93 -9.84 -2.32 -19.13
CA MET A 93 -8.45 -2.52 -19.55
C MET A 93 -7.51 -1.50 -18.89
N VAL A 94 -6.46 -1.96 -18.23
CA VAL A 94 -5.43 -1.10 -17.63
C VAL A 94 -4.05 -1.69 -17.90
N ASN A 95 -3.23 -0.96 -18.66
CA ASN A 95 -1.84 -1.33 -18.88
C ASN A 95 -0.95 -0.48 -17.99
N ILE A 96 0.06 -1.09 -17.37
CA ILE A 96 1.04 -0.39 -16.52
C ILE A 96 2.42 -0.60 -17.12
N VAL A 97 3.10 0.51 -17.41
CA VAL A 97 4.50 0.52 -17.84
C VAL A 97 5.38 0.77 -16.62
N HIS A 98 6.17 -0.23 -16.23
CA HIS A 98 7.17 -0.09 -15.19
C HIS A 98 8.46 0.51 -15.78
N THR A 99 8.69 1.78 -15.49
CA THR A 99 9.99 2.40 -15.73
C THR A 99 10.82 2.32 -14.45
N ILE A 100 12.02 1.72 -14.52
CA ILE A 100 13.00 1.89 -13.46
C ILE A 100 13.41 3.38 -13.50
N PRO A 101 13.20 4.16 -12.43
CA PRO A 101 13.76 5.50 -12.40
C PRO A 101 15.28 5.35 -12.47
N VAL A 102 15.94 6.02 -13.42
CA VAL A 102 17.39 6.19 -13.37
C VAL A 102 17.70 6.76 -12.01
N VAL A 103 18.38 5.98 -11.16
CA VAL A 103 18.91 6.48 -9.89
C VAL A 103 19.96 7.52 -10.27
N GLN A 104 19.55 8.77 -10.42
CA GLN A 104 20.47 9.86 -10.23
C GLN A 104 20.88 9.73 -8.78
N ASN A 105 22.13 9.30 -8.55
CA ASN A 105 22.81 9.40 -7.27
C ASN A 105 22.89 10.87 -6.89
N THR A 106 21.74 11.44 -6.54
CA THR A 106 21.70 12.66 -5.77
C THR A 106 22.15 12.18 -4.41
N SER A 107 23.37 12.54 -4.03
CA SER A 107 23.84 12.42 -2.67
C SER A 107 22.81 13.10 -1.77
N VAL A 108 21.84 12.33 -1.27
CA VAL A 108 20.92 12.79 -0.24
C VAL A 108 21.81 12.98 0.97
N GLY A 109 22.15 14.25 1.22
CA GLY A 109 22.73 14.69 2.46
C GLY A 109 21.91 14.05 3.57
N SER A 110 22.59 13.34 4.45
CA SER A 110 22.01 12.58 5.54
C SER A 110 21.23 13.51 6.47
N ASP A 111 19.94 13.71 6.20
CA ASP A 111 18.99 14.32 7.13
C ASP A 111 18.59 13.27 8.19
N THR A 112 19.57 12.90 9.02
CA THR A 112 19.32 12.22 10.30
C THR A 112 18.80 13.24 11.31
N SER A 113 17.56 13.71 11.14
CA SER A 113 16.95 14.75 11.98
C SER A 113 15.59 14.35 12.58
N VAL A 114 15.49 13.15 13.17
CA VAL A 114 14.36 12.82 14.07
C VAL A 114 14.78 12.09 15.37
N TYR A 115 16.02 11.59 15.49
CA TYR A 115 16.47 10.86 16.70
C TYR A 115 17.33 11.67 17.69
N LEU A 116 17.60 12.95 17.45
CA LEU A 116 18.48 13.75 18.32
C LEU A 116 17.76 14.55 19.42
N THR A 117 16.42 14.54 19.49
CA THR A 117 15.67 15.27 20.52
C THR A 117 15.38 14.44 21.79
N TRP A 118 15.39 13.10 21.71
CA TRP A 118 15.20 12.25 22.90
C TRP A 118 16.48 11.99 23.72
N GLY A 119 17.66 12.24 23.15
CA GLY A 119 18.94 12.05 23.86
C GLY A 119 19.20 13.07 24.97
N ILE A 120 18.66 14.28 24.85
CA ILE A 120 18.92 15.37 25.82
C ILE A 120 18.03 15.26 27.07
N VAL A 121 16.80 14.74 26.94
CA VAL A 121 15.88 14.58 28.08
C VAL A 121 16.33 13.47 29.02
N ALA A 122 16.90 12.37 28.50
CA ALA A 122 17.38 11.26 29.34
C ALA A 122 18.61 11.65 30.20
N LEU A 123 19.48 12.55 29.71
CA LEU A 123 20.66 13.01 30.45
C LEU A 123 20.31 13.98 31.60
N ALA A 124 19.25 14.78 31.50
CA ALA A 124 18.84 15.69 32.57
C ALA A 124 18.18 14.97 33.77
N VAL A 125 17.39 13.92 33.51
CA VAL A 125 16.72 13.15 34.58
C VAL A 125 17.72 12.26 35.34
N GLY A 126 18.71 11.66 34.66
CA GLY A 126 19.71 10.81 35.28
C GLY A 126 20.65 11.53 36.27
N VAL A 127 21.07 12.75 35.96
CA VAL A 127 21.95 13.55 36.85
C VAL A 127 21.21 13.99 38.13
N SER A 128 19.91 14.29 38.02
CA SER A 128 19.07 14.70 39.14
C SER A 128 18.90 13.59 40.19
N PHE A 129 18.69 12.34 39.75
CA PHE A 129 18.49 11.20 40.66
C PHE A 129 19.79 10.70 41.30
N GLY A 130 20.92 10.79 40.59
CA GLY A 130 22.24 10.36 41.09
C GLY A 130 22.80 11.22 42.23
N VAL A 131 22.56 12.54 42.23
CA VAL A 131 23.05 13.44 43.30
C VAL A 131 22.22 13.32 44.58
N PHE A 132 20.91 13.06 44.47
CA PHE A 132 20.01 12.97 45.63
C PHE A 132 20.29 11.71 46.49
N THR A 133 20.50 10.56 45.86
CA THR A 133 20.79 9.29 46.58
C THR A 133 22.18 9.30 47.25
N ARG A 134 23.18 9.98 46.66
CA ARG A 134 24.54 10.07 47.22
C ARG A 134 24.62 10.95 48.47
N LYS A 135 23.79 12.00 48.58
CA LYS A 135 23.71 12.85 49.79
C LYS A 135 23.04 12.13 50.96
N TRP A 136 22.03 11.30 50.70
CA TRP A 136 21.32 10.56 51.75
C TRP A 136 22.14 9.42 52.36
N ALA A 137 22.93 8.72 51.52
CA ALA A 137 23.84 7.67 51.99
C ALA A 137 24.95 8.19 52.93
N ARG A 138 25.40 9.45 52.75
CA ARG A 138 26.41 10.07 53.62
C ARG A 138 25.86 10.53 54.97
N ARG A 139 24.58 10.87 55.07
CA ARG A 139 23.97 11.27 56.36
C ARG A 139 23.79 10.09 57.31
N ARG A 140 23.54 8.89 56.79
CA ARG A 140 23.42 7.67 57.62
C ARG A 140 24.75 7.16 58.20
N LYS A 141 25.89 7.43 57.54
CA LYS A 141 27.22 7.09 58.09
C LYS A 141 27.72 8.08 59.16
N ALA A 142 27.15 9.28 59.24
CA ALA A 142 27.51 10.27 60.26
C ALA A 142 26.70 10.16 61.57
N GLN A 143 25.67 9.30 61.63
CA GLN A 143 24.86 9.07 62.84
C GLN A 143 25.11 7.71 63.52
N SER A 144 25.99 6.86 62.98
CA SER A 144 26.46 5.62 63.66
C SER A 144 27.87 5.74 64.24
N ALA A 145 28.43 6.94 64.30
CA ALA A 145 29.69 7.24 64.99
C ALA A 145 29.44 8.36 66.00
N LYS A 146 28.65 8.08 67.03
CA LYS A 146 28.64 8.82 68.28
C LYS A 146 28.12 7.93 69.40
#